data_AF-A0A6J6M7F1-F1
#
_entry.id   AF-A0A6J6M7F1-F1
#
_cell.length_a   1.000
_cell.length_b   1.000
_cell.length_c   1.000
_cell.angle_alpha   90.00
_cell.angle_beta   90.00
_cell.angle_gamma   90.00
#
_symmetry.space_group_name_H-M   'P 1'
#
loop_
_entity.id
_entity.type
_entity.pdbx_description
1 polymer ?
#
loop_
_entity_poly.entity_id
_entity_poly.type
_entity_poly.pdbx_seq_one_letter_code
_entity_poly.pdbx_strand_id
1 'polypeptide(L)'
;MRFFAQEGLLNDLLKGIGLGFIKTDLLSSERGALLAVGITFIWSMVGTNSIIFLTGMATLDISLYEAARMDGASSFRIFRSITLPQLKRFIQFSFIITVISAFTALFTLIFVMTGGGPGFGTTTLEFFVYQSAFSRGNFGTGAMLGVILFFIMAILGSAQLLLVRNKE
;
A
#
# COMPACT_ATOMS: atom_id res chain seq x y z
N MET A 1 -21.29 0.93 5.01
CA MET A 1 -21.45 1.63 3.71
C MET A 1 -20.56 0.93 2.69
N ARG A 2 -21.09 0.25 1.67
CA ARG A 2 -20.28 -0.54 0.72
C ARG A 2 -19.86 0.35 -0.46
N PHE A 3 -18.72 1.03 -0.36
CA PHE A 3 -18.29 2.04 -1.34
C PHE A 3 -18.19 1.50 -2.78
N PHE A 4 -17.61 0.30 -2.96
CA PHE A 4 -17.34 -0.33 -4.26
C PHE A 4 -18.41 -1.31 -4.75
N ALA A 5 -19.50 -1.49 -4.00
CA ALA A 5 -20.58 -2.39 -4.40
C ALA A 5 -21.43 -1.80 -5.53
N GLN A 6 -22.22 -2.65 -6.18
CA GLN A 6 -23.13 -2.23 -7.26
C GLN A 6 -24.06 -1.06 -6.86
N GLU A 7 -24.63 -1.10 -5.65
CA GLU A 7 -25.43 -0.02 -5.06
C GLU A 7 -24.60 0.84 -4.08
N GLY A 8 -23.32 1.00 -4.37
CA GLY A 8 -22.36 1.73 -3.55
C GLY A 8 -22.21 3.20 -3.92
N LEU A 9 -21.65 3.96 -2.99
CA LEU A 9 -21.43 5.41 -3.11
C LEU A 9 -20.58 5.79 -4.34
N LEU A 10 -19.68 4.90 -4.82
CA LEU A 10 -18.94 5.12 -6.06
C LEU A 10 -19.86 5.20 -7.28
N ASN A 11 -20.81 4.28 -7.42
CA ASN A 11 -21.73 4.26 -8.56
C ASN A 11 -22.72 5.44 -8.49
N ASP A 12 -23.08 5.90 -7.30
CA ASP A 12 -23.89 7.11 -7.11
C ASP A 12 -23.15 8.37 -7.57
N LEU A 13 -21.87 8.51 -7.21
CA LEU A 13 -21.02 9.61 -7.66
C LEU A 13 -20.83 9.59 -9.19
N LEU A 14 -20.54 8.40 -9.76
CA LEU A 14 -20.41 8.23 -11.21
C LEU A 14 -21.70 8.62 -11.94
N LYS A 15 -22.86 8.26 -11.39
CA LYS A 15 -24.16 8.68 -11.91
C LYS A 15 -24.35 10.20 -11.84
N GLY A 16 -23.93 10.83 -10.73
CA GLY A 16 -24.00 12.28 -10.54
C GLY A 16 -23.17 13.10 -11.54
N ILE A 17 -22.03 12.58 -12.00
CA ILE A 17 -21.16 13.24 -13.00
C ILE A 17 -21.46 12.81 -14.45
N GLY A 18 -22.58 12.13 -14.70
CA GLY A 18 -23.00 11.70 -16.05
C GLY A 18 -22.31 10.43 -16.56
N LEU A 19 -21.48 9.77 -15.75
CA LEU A 19 -20.79 8.51 -16.06
C LEU A 19 -21.55 7.27 -15.56
N GLY A 20 -22.85 7.38 -15.29
CA GLY A 20 -23.68 6.29 -14.77
C GLY A 20 -23.82 5.05 -15.68
N PHE A 21 -23.33 5.13 -16.92
CA PHE A 21 -23.20 3.97 -17.82
C PHE A 21 -22.04 3.04 -17.43
N ILE A 22 -21.03 3.56 -16.72
CA ILE A 22 -19.91 2.80 -16.15
C ILE A 22 -20.37 2.20 -14.81
N LYS A 23 -21.36 1.30 -14.86
CA LYS A 23 -21.73 0.53 -13.67
C LYS A 23 -20.61 -0.44 -13.35
N THR A 24 -19.97 -0.25 -12.22
CA THR A 24 -18.83 -1.09 -11.83
C THR A 24 -19.12 -1.67 -10.45
N ASP A 25 -19.43 -2.96 -10.38
CA ASP A 25 -19.33 -3.70 -9.13
C ASP A 25 -17.93 -4.29 -9.05
N LEU A 26 -16.99 -3.54 -8.47
CA LEU A 26 -15.61 -3.98 -8.39
C LEU A 26 -15.50 -5.24 -7.52
N LEU A 27 -16.36 -5.39 -6.51
CA LEU A 27 -16.30 -6.53 -5.59
C LEU A 27 -16.86 -7.83 -6.19
N SER A 28 -17.57 -7.75 -7.31
CA SER A 28 -18.17 -8.92 -7.98
C SER A 28 -17.17 -9.82 -8.72
N SER A 29 -16.03 -9.28 -9.15
CA SER A 29 -15.02 -10.01 -9.94
C SER A 29 -13.68 -10.06 -9.20
N GLU A 30 -12.91 -11.13 -9.41
CA GLU A 30 -11.60 -11.32 -8.74
C GLU A 30 -10.64 -10.15 -9.02
N ARG A 31 -10.51 -9.76 -10.30
CA ARG A 31 -9.67 -8.62 -10.69
C ARG A 31 -10.19 -7.29 -10.14
N GLY A 32 -11.50 -7.08 -10.15
CA GLY A 32 -12.10 -5.88 -9.59
C GLY A 32 -11.89 -5.79 -8.08
N ALA A 33 -12.00 -6.91 -7.36
CA ALA A 33 -11.84 -6.97 -5.92
C ALA A 33 -10.39 -6.69 -5.53
N LEU A 34 -9.42 -7.25 -6.27
CA LEU A 34 -8.00 -6.92 -6.11
C LEU A 34 -7.73 -5.44 -6.35
N LEU A 35 -8.32 -4.84 -7.38
CA LEU A 35 -8.19 -3.40 -7.64
C LEU A 35 -8.80 -2.55 -6.52
N ALA A 36 -9.99 -2.91 -6.04
CA ALA A 36 -10.65 -2.20 -4.93
C ALA A 36 -9.81 -2.26 -3.64
N VAL A 37 -9.29 -3.44 -3.30
CA VAL A 37 -8.39 -3.63 -2.16
C VAL A 37 -7.10 -2.83 -2.36
N GLY A 38 -6.50 -2.88 -3.54
CA GLY A 38 -5.27 -2.14 -3.87
C GLY A 38 -5.43 -0.63 -3.77
N ILE A 39 -6.52 -0.06 -4.32
CA ILE A 39 -6.83 1.37 -4.20
C ILE A 39 -6.99 1.76 -2.72
N THR A 40 -7.72 0.96 -1.95
CA THR A 40 -7.96 1.24 -0.53
C THR A 40 -6.68 1.12 0.29
N PHE A 41 -5.83 0.15 -0.03
CA PHE A 41 -4.51 0.01 0.59
C PHE A 41 -3.61 1.22 0.28
N ILE A 42 -3.52 1.63 -1.00
CA ILE A 42 -2.77 2.81 -1.40
C ILE A 42 -3.26 4.03 -0.62
N TRP A 43 -4.58 4.24 -0.57
CA TRP A 43 -5.20 5.32 0.20
C TRP A 43 -4.79 5.28 1.68
N SER A 44 -4.81 4.10 2.31
CA SER A 44 -4.42 3.95 3.72
C SER A 44 -2.95 4.34 3.96
N MET A 45 -2.07 4.15 2.97
CA MET A 45 -0.65 4.48 3.05
C MET A 45 -0.34 5.94 2.69
N VAL A 46 -1.26 6.66 2.05
CA VAL A 46 -1.05 8.08 1.67
C VAL A 46 -0.73 8.93 2.89
N GLY A 47 -1.44 8.74 4.01
CA GLY A 47 -1.20 9.51 5.24
C GLY A 47 0.20 9.29 5.81
N THR A 48 0.60 8.04 6.01
CA THR A 48 1.92 7.67 6.53
C THR A 48 3.04 8.17 5.62
N ASN A 49 2.92 7.94 4.30
CA ASN A 49 3.94 8.37 3.35
C ASN A 49 4.04 9.89 3.26
N SER A 50 2.91 10.60 3.35
CA SER A 50 2.91 12.08 3.36
C SER A 50 3.71 12.62 4.52
N ILE A 51 3.53 12.06 5.73
CA ILE A 51 4.29 12.47 6.92
C ILE A 51 5.79 12.22 6.70
N ILE A 52 6.17 11.03 6.22
CA ILE A 52 7.57 10.68 5.95
C ILE A 52 8.21 11.68 4.97
N PHE A 53 7.51 12.00 3.87
CA PHE A 53 8.01 12.95 2.88
C PHE A 53 8.04 14.38 3.39
N LEU A 54 7.04 14.82 4.18
CA LEU A 54 7.04 16.14 4.80
C LEU A 54 8.23 16.32 5.74
N THR A 55 8.51 15.32 6.59
CA THR A 55 9.69 15.35 7.47
C THR A 55 10.98 15.39 6.65
N GLY A 56 11.09 14.62 5.57
CA GLY A 56 12.27 14.67 4.70
C GLY A 56 12.43 15.99 3.96
N MET A 57 11.33 16.62 3.55
CA MET A 57 11.38 17.94 2.91
C MET A 57 11.77 19.04 3.89
N ALA A 58 11.39 18.91 5.17
CA ALA A 58 11.76 19.87 6.21
C ALA A 58 13.28 19.89 6.50
N THR A 59 14.03 18.85 6.12
CA THR A 59 15.49 18.78 6.31
C THR A 59 16.30 19.30 5.13
N LEU A 60 15.65 19.74 4.04
CA LEU A 60 16.32 20.16 2.82
C LEU A 60 16.95 21.55 2.99
N ASP A 61 18.19 21.73 2.52
CA ASP A 61 18.85 23.03 2.55
C ASP A 61 18.26 23.96 1.48
N ILE A 62 17.62 25.05 1.93
CA ILE A 62 16.98 26.05 1.07
C ILE A 62 17.99 26.76 0.16
N SER A 63 19.25 26.88 0.59
CA SER A 63 20.30 27.61 -0.13
C SER A 63 20.62 26.96 -1.48
N LEU A 64 20.56 25.62 -1.56
CA LEU A 64 20.72 24.87 -2.81
C LEU A 64 19.61 25.17 -3.82
N TYR A 65 18.39 25.43 -3.35
CA TYR A 65 17.26 25.77 -4.21
C TYR A 65 17.38 27.19 -4.75
N GLU A 66 17.80 28.13 -3.91
CA GLU A 66 18.02 29.52 -4.31
C GLU A 66 19.17 29.62 -5.32
N ALA A 67 20.31 28.97 -5.04
CA ALA A 67 21.44 28.92 -5.96
C ALA A 67 21.04 28.34 -7.33
N ALA A 68 20.32 27.21 -7.34
CA ALA A 68 19.87 26.60 -8.59
C ALA A 68 18.90 27.50 -9.38
N ARG A 69 18.06 28.28 -8.70
CA ARG A 69 17.19 29.26 -9.35
C ARG A 69 17.97 30.43 -9.94
N MET A 70 19.01 30.91 -9.23
CA MET A 70 19.92 31.94 -9.74
C MET A 70 20.68 31.46 -10.99
N ASP A 71 21.04 30.19 -11.03
CA ASP A 71 21.67 29.52 -12.20
C ASP A 71 20.67 29.22 -13.34
N GLY A 72 19.41 29.64 -13.22
CA GLY A 72 18.38 29.45 -14.25
C GLY A 72 17.86 28.01 -14.38
N ALA A 73 18.03 27.17 -13.35
CA ALA A 73 17.50 25.81 -13.38
C ALA A 73 15.97 25.80 -13.34
N SER A 74 15.34 25.03 -14.23
CA SER A 74 13.89 24.82 -14.22
C SER A 74 13.44 23.97 -13.02
N SER A 75 12.18 24.12 -12.59
CA SER A 75 11.62 23.38 -11.45
C SER A 75 11.78 21.86 -11.58
N PHE A 76 11.67 21.31 -12.79
CA PHE A 76 11.87 19.88 -13.03
C PHE A 76 13.34 19.46 -12.84
N ARG A 77 14.30 20.29 -13.26
CA ARG A 77 15.73 20.05 -13.03
C ARG A 77 16.06 20.11 -11.54
N ILE A 78 15.51 21.09 -10.83
CA ILE A 78 15.65 21.20 -9.37
C ILE A 78 15.07 19.95 -8.69
N PHE A 79 13.86 19.52 -9.05
CA PHE A 79 13.26 18.32 -8.50
C PHE A 79 14.12 17.07 -8.71
N ARG A 80 14.57 16.82 -9.95
CA ARG A 80 15.30 15.59 -10.29
C ARG A 80 16.74 15.58 -9.77
N SER A 81 17.42 16.72 -9.75
CA SER A 81 18.85 16.81 -9.41
C SER A 81 19.13 17.23 -7.97
N ILE A 82 18.17 17.85 -7.29
CA ILE A 82 18.35 18.38 -5.93
C ILE A 82 17.38 17.69 -4.97
N THR A 83 16.06 17.78 -5.22
CA THR A 83 15.05 17.23 -4.30
C THR A 83 15.11 15.70 -4.22
N LEU A 84 15.06 15.01 -5.36
CA LEU A 84 14.98 13.55 -5.41
C LEU A 84 16.22 12.86 -4.80
N PRO A 85 17.47 13.31 -5.07
CA PRO A 85 18.65 12.73 -4.44
C PRO A 85 18.70 12.97 -2.92
N GLN A 86 18.32 14.16 -2.45
CA GLN A 86 18.29 14.47 -1.02
C GLN A 86 17.21 13.67 -0.28
N LEU A 87 16.06 13.42 -0.92
CA LEU A 87 14.99 12.59 -0.36
C LEU A 87 15.25 11.08 -0.49
N LYS A 88 16.35 10.63 -1.09
CA LYS A 88 16.61 9.19 -1.36
C LYS A 88 16.46 8.31 -0.11
N ARG A 89 16.97 8.74 1.04
CA ARG A 89 16.85 7.99 2.30
C ARG A 89 15.40 7.86 2.77
N PHE A 90 14.62 8.93 2.64
CA PHE A 90 13.19 8.94 2.97
C PHE A 90 12.36 8.09 1.99
N ILE A 91 12.69 8.12 0.70
CA ILE A 91 12.08 7.24 -0.32
C ILE A 91 12.34 5.77 0.01
N GLN A 92 13.59 5.43 0.35
CA GLN A 92 13.95 4.06 0.75
C GLN A 92 13.18 3.63 2.00
N PHE A 93 13.12 4.49 3.00
CA PHE A 93 12.38 4.21 4.23
C PHE A 93 10.87 4.01 4.00
N SER A 94 10.23 4.93 3.25
CA SER A 94 8.82 4.82 2.86
C SER A 94 8.54 3.55 2.06
N PHE A 95 9.45 3.18 1.14
CA PHE A 95 9.33 1.94 0.38
C PHE A 95 9.37 0.69 1.27
N ILE A 96 10.33 0.61 2.20
CA ILE A 96 10.43 -0.51 3.14
C ILE A 96 9.14 -0.65 3.95
N ILE A 97 8.68 0.45 4.56
CA ILE A 97 7.44 0.46 5.35
C ILE A 97 6.25 0.01 4.50
N THR A 98 6.11 0.56 3.29
CA THR A 98 4.99 0.22 2.40
C THR A 98 4.99 -1.25 2.03
N VAL A 99 6.16 -1.83 1.73
CA VAL A 99 6.26 -3.25 1.40
C VAL A 99 5.95 -4.12 2.61
N ILE A 100 6.49 -3.81 3.79
CA ILE A 100 6.16 -4.55 5.02
C ILE A 100 4.64 -4.51 5.26
N SER A 101 4.05 -3.31 5.22
CA SER A 101 2.61 -3.12 5.40
C SER A 101 1.77 -3.86 4.35
N ALA A 102 2.25 -4.01 3.11
CA ALA A 102 1.55 -4.77 2.08
C ALA A 102 1.42 -6.26 2.43
N PHE A 103 2.32 -6.80 3.26
CA PHE A 103 2.25 -8.19 3.71
C PHE A 103 1.51 -8.38 5.04
N THR A 104 1.41 -7.34 5.88
CA THR A 104 0.88 -7.45 7.25
C THR A 104 -0.38 -6.64 7.54
N ALA A 105 -0.72 -5.65 6.71
CA ALA A 105 -1.85 -4.75 6.94
C ALA A 105 -3.04 -5.06 6.03
N LEU A 106 -2.88 -5.96 5.06
CA LEU A 106 -3.95 -6.31 4.12
C LEU A 106 -5.05 -7.17 4.76
N PHE A 107 -4.78 -7.89 5.85
CA PHE A 107 -5.78 -8.75 6.48
C PHE A 107 -7.08 -8.01 6.81
N THR A 108 -7.00 -6.88 7.52
CA THR A 108 -8.19 -6.11 7.93
C THR A 108 -8.98 -5.63 6.71
N LEU A 109 -8.28 -5.15 5.67
CA LEU A 109 -8.90 -4.73 4.41
C LEU A 109 -9.63 -5.89 3.73
N ILE A 110 -8.96 -7.03 3.58
CA ILE A 110 -9.53 -8.22 2.94
C ILE A 110 -10.74 -8.72 3.73
N PHE A 111 -10.60 -8.85 5.05
CA PHE A 111 -11.66 -9.31 5.95
C PHE A 111 -12.91 -8.45 5.85
N VAL A 112 -12.76 -7.11 5.88
CA VAL A 112 -13.90 -6.18 5.85
C VAL A 112 -14.51 -6.02 4.45
N MET A 113 -13.67 -5.96 3.41
CA MET A 113 -14.15 -5.61 2.07
C MET A 113 -14.61 -6.81 1.24
N THR A 114 -13.94 -7.95 1.38
CA THR A 114 -14.05 -9.06 0.42
C THR A 114 -14.26 -10.44 1.05
N GLY A 115 -13.88 -10.61 2.32
CA GLY A 115 -13.86 -11.93 2.96
C GLY A 115 -12.94 -12.93 2.24
N GLY A 116 -11.93 -12.46 1.49
CA GLY A 116 -11.02 -13.30 0.70
C GLY A 116 -11.50 -13.62 -0.73
N GLY A 117 -12.68 -13.14 -1.12
CA GLY A 117 -13.31 -13.45 -2.40
C GLY A 117 -13.30 -12.32 -3.46
N PRO A 118 -14.00 -12.53 -4.59
CA PRO A 118 -14.75 -13.76 -4.95
C PRO A 118 -13.84 -14.97 -5.15
N GLY A 119 -14.30 -16.16 -4.76
CA GLY A 119 -13.46 -17.36 -4.69
C GLY A 119 -12.34 -17.20 -3.65
N PHE A 120 -11.09 -17.35 -4.10
CA PHE A 120 -9.87 -17.07 -3.31
C PHE A 120 -9.09 -15.85 -3.83
N GLY A 121 -9.70 -15.03 -4.68
CA GLY A 121 -9.00 -14.03 -5.48
C GLY A 121 -8.29 -12.92 -4.71
N THR A 122 -8.73 -12.62 -3.49
CA THR A 122 -8.07 -11.65 -2.59
C THR A 122 -7.51 -12.30 -1.33
N THR A 123 -7.49 -13.63 -1.27
CA THR A 123 -7.05 -14.37 -0.08
C THR A 123 -5.53 -14.24 0.08
N THR A 124 -5.10 -13.68 1.21
CA THR A 124 -3.69 -13.66 1.63
C THR A 124 -3.39 -14.78 2.61
N LEU A 125 -2.10 -15.06 2.82
CA LEU A 125 -1.66 -16.06 3.78
C LEU A 125 -2.11 -15.71 5.22
N GLU A 126 -2.06 -14.43 5.59
CA GLU A 126 -2.57 -13.93 6.88
C GLU A 126 -4.08 -14.19 7.04
N PHE A 127 -4.87 -13.90 6.00
CA PHE A 127 -6.30 -14.21 6.00
C PHE A 127 -6.56 -15.71 6.09
N PHE A 128 -5.73 -16.54 5.46
CA PHE A 128 -5.85 -17.99 5.50
C PHE A 128 -5.50 -18.58 6.89
N VAL A 129 -4.51 -18.01 7.59
CA VAL A 129 -4.21 -18.32 9.01
C VAL A 129 -5.45 -18.05 9.87
N TYR A 130 -6.04 -16.86 9.73
CA TYR A 130 -7.24 -16.48 10.47
C TYR A 130 -8.41 -17.43 10.18
N GLN A 131 -8.67 -17.71 8.90
CA GLN A 131 -9.77 -18.58 8.50
C GLN A 131 -9.59 -20.00 9.07
N SER A 132 -8.36 -20.52 9.08
CA SER A 132 -8.06 -21.85 9.61
C SER A 132 -8.21 -21.92 11.13
N ALA A 133 -7.64 -20.95 11.86
CA ALA A 133 -7.66 -20.94 13.32
C ALA A 133 -9.04 -20.59 13.89
N PHE A 134 -9.64 -19.51 13.41
CA PHE A 134 -10.79 -18.88 14.07
C PHE A 134 -12.12 -19.14 13.35
N SER A 135 -12.15 -19.19 12.01
CA SER A 135 -13.39 -19.48 11.29
C SER A 135 -13.69 -20.98 11.23
N ARG A 136 -12.67 -21.83 11.06
CA ARG A 136 -12.81 -23.30 10.99
C ARG A 136 -12.53 -24.00 12.33
N GLY A 137 -12.06 -23.28 13.34
CA GLY A 137 -11.71 -23.84 14.67
C GLY A 137 -10.50 -24.76 14.68
N ASN A 138 -9.71 -24.82 13.59
CA ASN A 138 -8.53 -25.67 13.51
C ASN A 138 -7.28 -24.88 13.93
N PHE A 139 -7.12 -24.73 15.24
CA PHE A 139 -6.00 -23.99 15.83
C PHE A 139 -4.63 -24.62 15.52
N GLY A 140 -4.54 -25.95 15.38
CA GLY A 140 -3.29 -26.62 15.05
C GLY A 140 -2.79 -26.26 13.65
N THR A 141 -3.66 -26.37 12.64
CA THR A 141 -3.33 -25.94 11.28
C THR A 141 -3.10 -24.43 11.20
N GLY A 142 -3.90 -23.64 11.90
CA GLY A 142 -3.71 -22.19 11.99
C GLY A 142 -2.34 -21.80 12.56
N ALA A 143 -1.91 -22.46 13.64
CA ALA A 143 -0.60 -22.24 14.25
C ALA A 143 0.54 -22.62 13.29
N MET A 144 0.46 -23.77 12.62
CA MET A 144 1.44 -24.19 11.61
C MET A 144 1.57 -23.16 10.49
N LEU A 145 0.44 -22.70 9.93
CA LEU A 145 0.43 -21.67 8.89
C LEU A 145 1.00 -20.34 9.39
N GLY A 146 0.73 -19.98 10.65
CA GLY A 146 1.30 -18.80 11.29
C GLY A 146 2.83 -18.86 11.42
N VAL A 147 3.39 -20.03 11.77
CA VAL A 147 4.84 -20.25 11.82
C VAL A 147 5.46 -20.14 10.42
N ILE A 148 4.81 -20.70 9.39
CA ILE A 148 5.28 -20.55 8.00
C ILE A 148 5.29 -19.08 7.59
N LEU A 149 4.22 -18.34 7.87
CA LEU A 149 4.13 -16.91 7.60
C LEU A 149 5.23 -16.13 8.31
N PHE A 150 5.52 -16.45 9.58
CA PHE A 150 6.62 -15.84 10.34
C PHE A 150 7.97 -16.00 9.63
N PHE A 151 8.32 -17.20 9.18
CA PHE A 151 9.61 -17.41 8.48
C PHE A 151 9.67 -16.69 7.14
N ILE A 152 8.57 -16.66 6.37
CA ILE A 152 8.51 -15.90 5.12
C ILE A 152 8.78 -14.41 5.39
N MET A 153 8.12 -13.85 6.41
CA MET A 153 8.30 -12.46 6.81
C MET A 153 9.71 -12.17 7.32
N ALA A 154 10.30 -13.08 8.10
CA ALA A 154 11.66 -12.93 8.60
C ALA A 154 12.69 -12.92 7.46
N ILE A 155 12.53 -13.78 6.46
CA ILE A 155 13.40 -13.83 5.27
C ILE A 155 13.26 -12.54 4.46
N LEU A 156 12.03 -12.11 4.16
CA LEU A 156 11.77 -10.89 3.40
C LEU A 156 12.30 -9.64 4.12
N GLY A 157 12.06 -9.52 5.43
CA GLY A 157 12.55 -8.42 6.24
C GLY A 157 14.08 -8.39 6.30
N SER A 158 14.72 -9.54 6.48
CA SER A 158 16.19 -9.64 6.48
C SER A 158 16.77 -9.28 5.11
N ALA A 159 16.17 -9.75 4.01
CA ALA A 159 16.59 -9.41 2.66
C ALA A 159 16.46 -7.90 2.38
N GLN A 160 15.37 -7.27 2.81
CA GLN A 160 15.19 -5.82 2.70
C GLN A 160 16.26 -5.04 3.45
N LEU A 161 16.56 -5.43 4.69
CA LEU A 161 17.59 -4.79 5.50
C LEU A 161 18.98 -4.89 4.84
N LEU A 162 19.34 -6.07 4.33
CA LEU A 162 20.62 -6.28 3.65
C LEU A 162 20.76 -5.45 2.37
N LEU A 163 19.70 -5.37 1.56
CA LEU A 163 19.68 -4.56 0.32
C LEU A 163 19.81 -3.06 0.59
N VAL A 164 19.29 -2.59 1.72
CA VAL A 164 19.33 -1.19 2.11
C VAL A 164 20.69 -0.84 2.72
N ARG A 165 21.27 -1.75 3.52
CA ARG A 165 22.57 -1.55 4.18
C ARG A 165 23.75 -1.50 3.19
N ASN A 166 23.67 -2.18 2.06
CA ASN A 166 24.71 -2.17 1.02
C ASN A 166 24.78 -0.86 0.18
N LYS A 167 23.99 0.17 0.54
CA LYS A 167 23.98 1.48 -0.14
C LYS A 167 24.48 2.64 0.73
N GLU A 168 24.95 2.34 1.95
CA GLU A 168 25.78 3.24 2.76
C GLU A 168 27.26 2.98 2.48
#